data_AF-A0A557PFW4-F1
#
_entry.id   AF-A0A557PFW4-F1
#
_cell.length_a   1.000
_cell.length_b   1.000
_cell.length_c   1.000
_cell.angle_alpha   90.00
_cell.angle_beta   90.00
_cell.angle_gamma   90.00
#
_symmetry.space_group_name_H-M   'P 1'
#
loop_
_entity.id
_entity.type
_entity.pdbx_description
1 polymer ?
#
loop_
_entity_poly.entity_id
_entity_poly.type
_entity_poly.pdbx_seq_one_letter_code
_entity_poly.pdbx_strand_id
1 'polypeptide(L)'
;MSDNSQKLENANKKVIVGMSGGVDSSVSAYLLQQQGYQVEGLFMKNWEEDDNEEYCTAAEDLADAQAVCDKLGIELHTINFASEYWDNVFEYFLAEYKAGRTPNPDILCNKEIKFKAFLEFADEVLDADYIAMGHYVRRTFPTAEQIEAGELPQMLRGLDSNKDQSYFLYTLSHKQVARSLFPVGDLEKPEVRRIAEEQDLITAKKKDSTGICFIGERKFTDFLSRYLPAQPGNIETPEGKVIGEHRGLMYHTLGQRKGLHIGGQKGGGGNEDPWYVAEKDLNRNVLIAVQGGEHPLLKSAGLIASQLHWVDRQTITEPLRCTVKTRYRQQDIPCTIEPIDENNIKVMFDEPQVAVTPGQSAVFYSQDVCLGGGIIEARI
;
A
#
# COMPACT_ATOMS: atom_id res chain seq x y z
N MET A 1 -3.39 29.65 -20.29
CA MET A 1 -2.35 29.53 -21.33
C MET A 1 -2.67 28.25 -22.11
N SER A 2 -2.61 28.29 -23.44
CA SER A 2 -3.21 27.24 -24.30
C SER A 2 -2.56 25.87 -24.07
N ASP A 3 -3.36 24.80 -24.20
CA ASP A 3 -2.94 23.39 -24.13
C ASP A 3 -1.67 23.11 -24.97
N ASN A 4 -1.53 23.79 -26.12
CA ASN A 4 -0.34 23.71 -26.97
C ASN A 4 0.97 24.22 -26.32
N SER A 5 0.91 25.25 -25.47
CA SER A 5 2.11 25.78 -24.80
C SER A 5 2.67 24.79 -23.79
N GLN A 6 1.79 24.08 -23.07
CA GLN A 6 2.22 23.06 -22.10
C GLN A 6 2.80 21.83 -22.79
N LYS A 7 2.18 21.40 -23.91
CA LYS A 7 2.70 20.28 -24.71
C LYS A 7 4.10 20.56 -25.25
N LEU A 8 4.36 21.79 -25.69
CA LEU A 8 5.69 22.21 -26.15
C LEU A 8 6.74 22.16 -25.03
N GLU A 9 6.37 22.50 -23.80
CA GLU A 9 7.26 22.39 -22.63
C GLU A 9 7.54 20.93 -22.28
N ASN A 10 6.52 20.07 -22.33
CA ASN A 10 6.62 18.65 -22.00
C ASN A 10 7.42 17.87 -23.04
N ALA A 11 7.46 18.32 -24.30
CA ALA A 11 8.15 17.65 -25.39
C ALA A 11 9.66 17.45 -25.17
N ASN A 12 10.27 18.19 -24.24
CA ASN A 12 11.68 18.04 -23.88
C ASN A 12 11.89 17.25 -22.59
N LYS A 13 10.82 16.71 -21.98
CA LYS A 13 10.88 15.98 -20.72
C LYS A 13 10.61 14.50 -20.95
N LYS A 14 11.54 13.66 -20.52
CA LYS A 14 11.46 12.21 -20.61
C LYS A 14 10.79 11.62 -19.37
N VAL A 15 9.84 10.71 -19.59
CA VAL A 15 9.06 10.05 -18.54
C VAL A 15 9.11 8.54 -18.72
N ILE A 16 9.58 7.83 -17.69
CA ILE A 16 9.51 6.37 -17.64
C ILE A 16 8.27 5.94 -16.87
N VAL A 17 7.37 5.22 -17.52
CA VAL A 17 6.15 4.70 -16.90
C VAL A 17 6.39 3.28 -16.44
N GLY A 18 6.18 2.99 -15.15
CA GLY A 18 6.17 1.62 -14.66
C GLY A 18 4.98 0.85 -15.22
N MET A 19 5.25 -0.06 -16.16
CA MET A 19 4.26 -0.85 -16.88
C MET A 19 4.10 -2.22 -16.21
N SER A 20 2.98 -2.44 -15.52
CA SER A 20 2.74 -3.71 -14.81
C SER A 20 1.91 -4.72 -15.60
N GLY A 21 1.65 -4.45 -16.89
CA GLY A 21 0.66 -5.20 -17.68
C GLY A 21 -0.79 -4.96 -17.24
N GLY A 22 -1.06 -3.92 -16.44
CA GLY A 22 -2.38 -3.57 -15.93
C GLY A 22 -2.97 -2.32 -16.63
N VAL A 23 -4.30 -2.19 -16.58
CA VAL A 23 -5.01 -1.08 -17.27
C VAL A 23 -4.60 0.31 -16.79
N ASP A 24 -4.26 0.46 -15.51
CA ASP A 24 -3.95 1.76 -14.92
C ASP A 24 -2.61 2.33 -15.41
N SER A 25 -1.59 1.47 -15.53
CA SER A 25 -0.30 1.85 -16.14
C SER A 25 -0.45 2.12 -17.63
N SER A 26 -1.25 1.33 -18.34
CA SER A 26 -1.50 1.51 -19.78
C SER A 26 -2.12 2.87 -20.09
N VAL A 27 -3.15 3.25 -19.35
CA VAL A 27 -3.82 4.55 -19.51
C VAL A 27 -2.92 5.68 -19.02
N SER A 28 -2.11 5.46 -17.98
CA SER A 28 -1.14 6.46 -17.54
C SER A 28 -0.14 6.81 -18.64
N ALA A 29 0.42 5.80 -19.32
CA ALA A 29 1.34 6.02 -20.44
C ALA A 29 0.65 6.77 -21.60
N TYR A 30 -0.56 6.37 -21.97
CA TYR A 30 -1.35 7.06 -22.97
C TYR A 30 -1.59 8.54 -22.63
N LEU A 31 -2.05 8.83 -21.40
CA LEU A 31 -2.34 10.20 -20.96
C LEU A 31 -1.10 11.10 -21.01
N LEU A 32 0.06 10.58 -20.59
CA LEU A 32 1.32 11.31 -20.65
C LEU A 32 1.76 11.59 -22.10
N GLN A 33 1.58 10.62 -22.99
CA GLN A 33 1.84 10.81 -24.41
C GLN A 33 0.93 11.92 -24.99
N GLN A 34 -0.36 11.94 -24.62
CA GLN A 34 -1.29 12.99 -25.05
C GLN A 34 -0.94 14.39 -24.48
N GLN A 35 -0.30 14.43 -23.30
CA GLN A 35 0.25 15.64 -22.70
C GLN A 35 1.57 16.09 -23.33
N GLY A 36 2.12 15.35 -24.29
CA GLY A 36 3.28 15.72 -25.09
C GLY A 36 4.63 15.31 -24.50
N TYR A 37 4.68 14.47 -23.47
CA TYR A 37 5.95 13.96 -22.92
C TYR A 37 6.63 12.97 -23.87
N GLN A 38 7.95 12.83 -23.72
CA GLN A 38 8.67 11.69 -24.30
C GLN A 38 8.49 10.49 -23.37
N VAL A 39 7.61 9.56 -23.76
CA VAL A 39 7.19 8.44 -22.90
C VAL A 39 7.88 7.15 -23.32
N GLU A 40 8.48 6.46 -22.35
CA GLU A 40 8.96 5.09 -22.46
C GLU A 40 8.37 4.25 -21.30
N GLY A 41 8.25 2.95 -21.49
CA GLY A 41 7.78 2.01 -20.47
C GLY A 41 8.93 1.27 -19.80
N LEU A 42 8.75 0.88 -18.54
CA LEU A 42 9.63 -0.07 -17.85
C LEU A 42 8.79 -1.16 -17.17
N PHE A 43 9.05 -2.42 -17.53
CA PHE A 43 8.51 -3.58 -16.84
C PHE A 43 9.50 -4.07 -15.78
N MET A 44 9.03 -4.26 -14.54
CA MET A 44 9.83 -4.71 -13.41
C MET A 44 9.45 -6.15 -13.03
N LYS A 45 10.40 -7.08 -13.17
CA LYS A 45 10.29 -8.43 -12.62
C LYS A 45 10.86 -8.44 -11.20
N ASN A 46 10.01 -8.60 -10.19
CA ASN A 46 10.41 -8.47 -8.78
C ASN A 46 10.21 -9.75 -7.96
N TRP A 47 9.81 -10.84 -8.60
CA TRP A 47 9.55 -12.11 -7.95
C TRP A 47 9.84 -13.25 -8.93
N GLU A 48 10.56 -14.28 -8.49
CA GLU A 48 10.97 -15.42 -9.34
C GLU A 48 10.57 -16.79 -8.78
N GLU A 49 10.16 -16.90 -7.51
CA GLU A 49 10.03 -18.20 -6.86
C GLU A 49 8.89 -19.10 -7.38
N ASP A 50 7.97 -18.56 -8.18
CA ASP A 50 6.90 -19.35 -8.82
C ASP A 50 7.11 -19.55 -10.32
N ASP A 51 8.30 -19.22 -10.85
CA ASP A 51 8.63 -19.50 -12.24
C ASP A 51 8.80 -21.01 -12.44
N ASN A 52 7.75 -21.65 -12.95
CA ASN A 52 7.78 -23.05 -13.37
C ASN A 52 7.78 -23.14 -14.91
N GLU A 53 8.24 -24.26 -15.47
CA GLU A 53 8.27 -24.49 -16.93
C GLU A 53 6.90 -24.33 -17.62
N GLU A 54 5.78 -24.47 -16.90
CA GLU A 54 4.42 -24.41 -17.44
C GLU A 54 3.65 -23.10 -17.19
N TYR A 55 4.05 -22.26 -16.22
CA TYR A 55 3.27 -21.08 -15.85
C TYR A 55 4.13 -19.99 -15.20
N CYS A 56 4.17 -18.82 -15.84
CA CYS A 56 4.80 -17.61 -15.31
C CYS A 56 3.85 -16.43 -15.52
N THR A 57 3.19 -15.97 -14.45
CA THR A 57 2.29 -14.81 -14.50
C THR A 57 3.02 -13.55 -14.96
N ALA A 58 4.30 -13.42 -14.61
CA ALA A 58 5.13 -12.29 -15.04
C ALA A 58 5.34 -12.29 -16.56
N ALA A 59 5.35 -13.44 -17.23
CA ALA A 59 5.46 -13.52 -18.68
C ALA A 59 4.18 -13.04 -19.37
N GLU A 60 3.00 -13.37 -18.83
CA GLU A 60 1.72 -12.86 -19.32
C GLU A 60 1.61 -11.33 -19.12
N ASP A 61 1.97 -10.84 -17.94
CA ASP A 61 1.98 -9.40 -17.65
C ASP A 61 2.98 -8.64 -18.52
N LEU A 62 4.15 -9.22 -18.79
CA LEU A 62 5.14 -8.66 -19.71
C LEU A 62 4.62 -8.61 -21.14
N ALA A 63 3.96 -9.67 -21.62
CA ALA A 63 3.36 -9.70 -22.95
C ALA A 63 2.27 -8.63 -23.11
N ASP A 64 1.43 -8.45 -22.09
CA ASP A 64 0.42 -7.38 -22.07
C ASP A 64 1.06 -5.99 -22.05
N ALA A 65 2.11 -5.79 -21.25
CA ALA A 65 2.86 -4.53 -21.21
C ALA A 65 3.48 -4.22 -22.59
N GLN A 66 4.12 -5.20 -23.22
CA GLN A 66 4.71 -5.06 -24.55
C GLN A 66 3.66 -4.71 -25.59
N ALA A 67 2.52 -5.43 -25.61
CA ALA A 67 1.44 -5.18 -26.56
C ALA A 67 0.85 -3.77 -26.42
N VAL A 68 0.77 -3.23 -25.19
CA VAL A 68 0.37 -1.84 -24.95
C VAL A 68 1.42 -0.87 -25.46
N CYS A 69 2.69 -1.09 -25.13
CA CYS A 69 3.80 -0.24 -25.59
C CYS A 69 3.88 -0.19 -27.13
N ASP A 70 3.74 -1.34 -27.80
CA ASP A 70 3.71 -1.45 -29.26
C ASP A 70 2.53 -0.66 -29.86
N LYS A 71 1.33 -0.78 -29.26
CA LYS A 71 0.13 -0.04 -29.69
C LYS A 71 0.31 1.47 -29.56
N LEU A 72 0.96 1.91 -28.49
CA LEU A 72 1.24 3.33 -28.22
C LEU A 72 2.48 3.85 -28.97
N GLY A 73 3.29 2.96 -29.57
CA GLY A 73 4.54 3.33 -30.23
C GLY A 73 5.62 3.83 -29.28
N ILE A 74 5.70 3.26 -28.07
CA ILE A 74 6.71 3.60 -27.05
C ILE A 74 7.62 2.39 -26.78
N GLU A 75 8.88 2.65 -26.45
CA GLU A 75 9.85 1.59 -26.09
C GLU A 75 9.50 0.98 -24.74
N LEU A 76 9.64 -0.34 -24.60
CA LEU A 76 9.50 -1.04 -23.32
C LEU A 76 10.85 -1.58 -22.88
N HIS A 77 11.35 -1.05 -21.76
CA HIS A 77 12.50 -1.57 -21.03
C HIS A 77 12.09 -2.69 -20.10
N THR A 78 13.04 -3.55 -19.73
CA THR A 78 12.83 -4.58 -18.70
C THR A 78 13.95 -4.54 -17.68
N ILE A 79 13.62 -4.76 -16.42
CA ILE A 79 14.59 -4.89 -15.34
C ILE A 79 14.13 -5.93 -14.33
N ASN A 80 15.09 -6.58 -13.69
CA ASN A 80 14.86 -7.54 -12.62
C ASN A 80 15.29 -6.90 -11.28
N PHE A 81 14.33 -6.65 -10.39
CA PHE A 81 14.60 -6.23 -9.01
C PHE A 81 14.20 -7.31 -7.99
N ALA A 82 14.24 -8.59 -8.38
CA ALA A 82 13.84 -9.68 -7.50
C ALA A 82 14.74 -9.80 -6.26
N SER A 83 16.05 -9.53 -6.40
CA SER A 83 16.98 -9.52 -5.25
C SER A 83 16.61 -8.40 -4.29
N GLU A 84 16.42 -7.18 -4.80
CA GLU A 84 16.09 -6.01 -4.00
C GLU A 84 14.73 -6.16 -3.31
N TYR A 85 13.76 -6.78 -4.00
CA TYR A 85 12.46 -7.09 -3.42
C TYR A 85 12.59 -8.12 -2.30
N TRP A 86 13.35 -9.19 -2.52
CA TRP A 86 13.59 -10.20 -1.50
C TRP A 86 14.19 -9.57 -0.24
N ASP A 87 15.33 -8.90 -0.40
CA ASP A 87 16.14 -8.36 0.70
C ASP A 87 15.42 -7.23 1.45
N ASN A 88 14.80 -6.29 0.72
CA ASN A 88 14.28 -5.06 1.33
C ASN A 88 12.77 -5.11 1.65
N VAL A 89 12.02 -6.06 1.08
CA VAL A 89 10.56 -6.17 1.28
C VAL A 89 10.20 -7.49 1.92
N PHE A 90 10.62 -8.60 1.33
CA PHE A 90 10.13 -9.91 1.72
C PHE A 90 10.74 -10.42 3.04
N GLU A 91 12.04 -10.22 3.26
CA GLU A 91 12.67 -10.59 4.54
C GLU A 91 12.05 -9.84 5.73
N TYR A 92 11.84 -8.52 5.59
CA TYR A 92 11.15 -7.72 6.60
C TYR A 92 9.74 -8.25 6.86
N PHE A 93 8.99 -8.54 5.79
CA PHE A 93 7.65 -9.09 5.88
C PHE A 93 7.62 -10.41 6.69
N LEU A 94 8.57 -11.32 6.45
CA LEU A 94 8.68 -12.57 7.22
C LEU A 94 9.06 -12.32 8.69
N ALA A 95 9.98 -11.39 8.94
CA ALA A 95 10.41 -11.02 10.29
C ALA A 95 9.25 -10.48 11.14
N GLU A 96 8.40 -9.62 10.57
CA GLU A 96 7.23 -9.07 11.25
C GLU A 96 6.18 -10.14 11.58
N TYR A 97 5.91 -11.08 10.67
CA TYR A 97 5.02 -12.20 10.96
C TYR A 97 5.57 -13.11 12.06
N LYS A 98 6.89 -13.35 12.08
CA LYS A 98 7.56 -14.10 13.14
C LYS A 98 7.44 -13.38 14.49
N ALA A 99 7.41 -12.05 14.48
CA ALA A 99 7.14 -11.22 15.66
C ALA A 99 5.63 -11.12 15.99
N GLY A 100 4.76 -11.87 15.32
CA GLY A 100 3.31 -11.87 15.57
C GLY A 100 2.55 -10.65 15.07
N ARG A 101 3.23 -9.74 14.37
CA ARG A 101 2.67 -8.52 13.79
C ARG A 101 2.05 -8.82 12.43
N THR A 102 1.27 -7.86 11.90
CA THR A 102 0.69 -7.97 10.56
C THR A 102 1.26 -6.85 9.67
N PRO A 103 2.37 -7.09 8.94
CA PRO A 103 3.00 -6.09 8.08
C PRO A 103 2.16 -5.78 6.83
N ASN A 104 2.50 -4.68 6.15
CA ASN A 104 1.98 -4.34 4.83
C ASN A 104 3.11 -4.31 3.79
N PRO A 105 3.32 -5.39 3.00
CA PRO A 105 4.42 -5.47 2.04
C PRO A 105 4.28 -4.47 0.88
N ASP A 106 3.08 -4.04 0.52
CA ASP A 106 2.86 -3.12 -0.61
C ASP A 106 3.42 -1.72 -0.32
N ILE A 107 3.41 -1.31 0.95
CA ILE A 107 4.02 -0.04 1.40
C ILE A 107 5.54 -0.07 1.21
N LEU A 108 6.18 -1.18 1.60
CA LEU A 108 7.62 -1.37 1.44
C LEU A 108 8.01 -1.52 -0.03
N CYS A 109 7.19 -2.23 -0.79
CA CYS A 109 7.34 -2.34 -2.23
C CYS A 109 7.33 -0.96 -2.92
N ASN A 110 6.45 -0.04 -2.49
CA ASN A 110 6.51 1.33 -2.96
C ASN A 110 7.79 2.05 -2.50
N LYS A 111 8.11 1.95 -1.21
CA LYS A 111 9.26 2.64 -0.61
C LYS A 111 10.60 2.23 -1.23
N GLU A 112 10.85 0.93 -1.35
CA GLU A 112 12.17 0.37 -1.68
C GLU A 112 12.33 0.02 -3.16
N ILE A 113 11.23 -0.34 -3.84
CA ILE A 113 11.29 -0.75 -5.25
C ILE A 113 10.75 0.35 -6.16
N LYS A 114 9.46 0.66 -6.09
CA LYS A 114 8.80 1.51 -7.10
C LYS A 114 9.23 2.99 -7.05
N PHE A 115 9.64 3.51 -5.91
CA PHE A 115 10.03 4.92 -5.76
C PHE A 115 11.47 5.11 -5.27
N LYS A 116 12.25 4.03 -5.23
CA LYS A 116 13.68 4.05 -4.93
C LYS A 116 14.45 3.33 -6.03
N ALA A 117 14.49 1.99 -6.06
CA ALA A 117 15.23 1.26 -7.10
C ALA A 117 14.81 1.65 -8.53
N PHE A 118 13.49 1.75 -8.79
CA PHE A 118 12.99 2.22 -10.08
C PHE A 118 13.37 3.68 -10.36
N LEU A 119 13.23 4.56 -9.38
CA LEU A 119 13.56 5.98 -9.55
C LEU A 119 15.06 6.17 -9.83
N GLU A 120 15.92 5.47 -9.09
CA GLU A 120 17.38 5.45 -9.26
C GLU A 120 17.75 4.92 -10.64
N PHE A 121 17.17 3.80 -11.07
CA PHE A 121 17.41 3.26 -12.41
C PHE A 121 16.95 4.21 -13.54
N ALA A 122 15.79 4.85 -13.37
CA ALA A 122 15.27 5.80 -14.34
C ALA A 122 16.16 7.05 -14.45
N ASP A 123 16.76 7.51 -13.35
CA ASP A 123 17.68 8.65 -13.29
C ASP A 123 19.06 8.28 -13.88
N GLU A 124 19.67 7.20 -13.40
CA GLU A 124 21.07 6.88 -13.70
C GLU A 124 21.28 6.17 -15.05
N VAL A 125 20.29 5.39 -15.50
CA VAL A 125 20.43 4.54 -16.70
C VAL A 125 19.59 5.04 -17.86
N LEU A 126 18.36 5.47 -17.59
CA LEU A 126 17.42 5.90 -18.65
C LEU A 126 17.41 7.42 -18.88
N ASP A 127 18.12 8.19 -18.05
CA ASP A 127 18.24 9.66 -18.11
C ASP A 127 16.87 10.35 -18.19
N ALA A 128 15.97 9.99 -17.27
CA ALA A 128 14.58 10.44 -17.29
C ALA A 128 14.30 11.58 -16.32
N ASP A 129 13.59 12.63 -16.77
CA ASP A 129 13.16 13.73 -15.90
C ASP A 129 12.13 13.29 -14.85
N TYR A 130 11.24 12.37 -15.20
CA TYR A 130 10.21 11.85 -14.30
C TYR A 130 10.04 10.34 -14.41
N ILE A 131 9.54 9.74 -13.33
CA ILE A 131 8.87 8.44 -13.39
C ILE A 131 7.36 8.64 -13.32
N ALA A 132 6.59 7.68 -13.81
CA ALA A 132 5.16 7.64 -13.64
C ALA A 132 4.66 6.26 -13.26
N MET A 133 3.56 6.21 -12.50
CA MET A 133 2.92 4.97 -12.08
C MET A 133 1.40 5.09 -12.21
N GLY A 134 0.73 3.97 -12.44
CA GLY A 134 -0.74 3.87 -12.44
C GLY A 134 -1.39 3.96 -11.06
N HIS A 135 -0.83 4.75 -10.13
CA HIS A 135 -1.40 4.91 -8.79
C HIS A 135 -2.50 5.98 -8.78
N TYR A 136 -3.61 5.69 -8.09
CA TYR A 136 -4.70 6.64 -7.83
C TYR A 136 -4.33 7.61 -6.72
N VAL A 137 -3.40 8.51 -7.01
CA VAL A 137 -2.85 9.54 -6.12
C VAL A 137 -2.63 10.81 -6.93
N ARG A 138 -2.75 11.97 -6.32
CA ARG A 138 -2.49 13.25 -6.98
C ARG A 138 -1.28 13.93 -6.35
N ARG A 139 -0.77 14.97 -7.02
CA ARG A 139 0.30 15.80 -6.48
C ARG A 139 0.08 17.27 -6.82
N THR A 140 0.66 18.16 -6.02
CA THR A 140 0.76 19.58 -6.38
C THR A 140 1.98 19.84 -7.26
N PHE A 141 1.90 20.89 -8.07
CA PHE A 141 2.98 21.39 -8.92
C PHE A 141 3.29 22.84 -8.53
N PRO A 142 4.02 23.06 -7.42
CA PRO A 142 4.42 24.43 -7.06
C PRO A 142 5.31 25.03 -8.16
N THR A 143 5.12 26.31 -8.46
CA THR A 143 5.96 27.04 -9.41
C THR A 143 7.38 27.21 -8.87
N ALA A 144 8.33 27.59 -9.72
CA ALA A 144 9.70 27.90 -9.29
C ALA A 144 9.72 28.95 -8.17
N GLU A 145 8.91 30.02 -8.29
CA GLU A 145 8.77 31.06 -7.27
C GLU A 145 8.22 30.51 -5.95
N GLN A 146 7.25 29.59 -6.00
CA GLN A 146 6.69 28.94 -4.81
C GLN A 146 7.71 28.04 -4.14
N ILE A 147 8.50 27.28 -4.91
CA ILE A 147 9.58 26.44 -4.39
C ILE A 147 10.66 27.31 -3.73
N GLU A 148 11.03 28.44 -4.35
CA GLU A 148 11.95 29.42 -3.75
C GLU A 148 11.41 30.03 -2.45
N ALA A 149 10.08 30.19 -2.35
CA ALA A 149 9.41 30.60 -1.12
C ALA A 149 9.24 29.46 -0.08
N GLY A 150 9.72 28.25 -0.38
CA GLY A 150 9.70 27.10 0.52
C GLY A 150 8.49 26.18 0.38
N GLU A 151 7.64 26.36 -0.62
CA GLU A 151 6.52 25.46 -0.90
C GLU A 151 7.03 24.13 -1.49
N LEU A 152 6.65 23.02 -0.85
CA LEU A 152 7.07 21.68 -1.26
C LEU A 152 5.95 20.97 -2.01
N PRO A 153 6.28 20.12 -3.01
CA PRO A 153 5.29 19.25 -3.64
C PRO A 153 4.59 18.36 -2.61
N GLN A 154 3.27 18.42 -2.61
CA GLN A 154 2.40 17.68 -1.69
C GLN A 154 1.85 16.44 -2.38
N MET A 155 1.67 15.37 -1.60
CA MET A 155 0.94 14.19 -2.04
C MET A 155 -0.52 14.33 -1.63
N LEU A 156 -1.42 14.18 -2.60
CA LEU A 156 -2.85 14.34 -2.42
C LEU A 156 -3.56 13.01 -2.66
N ARG A 157 -4.72 12.83 -2.04
CA ARG A 157 -5.63 11.72 -2.35
C ARG A 157 -5.98 11.68 -3.84
N GLY A 158 -6.15 10.47 -4.38
CA GLY A 158 -6.82 10.29 -5.66
C GLY A 158 -8.27 10.82 -5.61
N LEU A 159 -8.79 11.28 -6.74
CA LEU A 159 -10.15 11.81 -6.85
C LEU A 159 -11.21 10.73 -6.52
N ASP A 160 -10.99 9.50 -7.00
CA ASP A 160 -11.81 8.35 -6.64
C ASP A 160 -11.48 7.86 -5.23
N SER A 161 -12.27 8.28 -4.25
CA SER A 161 -12.09 7.89 -2.84
C SER A 161 -12.12 6.36 -2.57
N ASN A 162 -12.73 5.56 -3.46
CA ASN A 162 -12.78 4.10 -3.32
C ASN A 162 -11.51 3.43 -3.87
N LYS A 163 -10.75 4.17 -4.68
CA LYS A 163 -9.51 3.73 -5.30
C LYS A 163 -8.29 4.46 -4.79
N ASP A 164 -8.40 5.61 -4.13
CA ASP A 164 -7.31 6.39 -3.53
C ASP A 164 -6.22 5.49 -2.94
N GLN A 165 -5.00 5.57 -3.47
CA GLN A 165 -3.86 4.74 -3.06
C GLN A 165 -2.82 5.51 -2.25
N SER A 166 -3.12 6.74 -1.81
CA SER A 166 -2.20 7.57 -1.02
C SER A 166 -1.73 6.86 0.25
N TYR A 167 -2.58 6.00 0.82
CA TYR A 167 -2.25 5.14 1.96
C TYR A 167 -0.99 4.29 1.73
N PHE A 168 -0.81 3.75 0.53
CA PHE A 168 0.34 2.90 0.21
C PHE A 168 1.61 3.67 -0.11
N LEU A 169 1.49 5.00 -0.25
CA LEU A 169 2.55 5.90 -0.70
C LEU A 169 3.01 6.87 0.40
N TYR A 170 2.54 6.71 1.65
CA TYR A 170 2.86 7.64 2.74
C TYR A 170 4.36 7.80 3.01
N THR A 171 5.17 6.81 2.63
CA THR A 171 6.62 6.78 2.85
C THR A 171 7.38 7.69 1.89
N LEU A 172 6.75 8.15 0.79
CA LEU A 172 7.38 8.99 -0.21
C LEU A 172 7.77 10.36 0.38
N SER A 173 8.88 10.91 -0.09
CA SER A 173 9.31 12.29 0.18
C SER A 173 8.74 13.25 -0.85
N HIS A 174 8.68 14.53 -0.52
CA HIS A 174 8.38 15.60 -1.46
C HIS A 174 9.34 15.55 -2.67
N LYS A 175 10.60 15.12 -2.50
CA LYS A 175 11.56 14.93 -3.60
C LYS A 175 11.14 13.81 -4.54
N GLN A 176 10.76 12.65 -4.00
CA GLN A 176 10.24 11.53 -4.80
C GLN A 176 8.90 11.90 -5.46
N VAL A 177 8.01 12.59 -4.73
CA VAL A 177 6.75 13.11 -5.27
C VAL A 177 7.01 14.11 -6.40
N ALA A 178 8.01 14.99 -6.28
CA ALA A 178 8.42 15.94 -7.31
C ALA A 178 8.93 15.25 -8.59
N ARG A 179 9.56 14.08 -8.46
CA ARG A 179 10.04 13.26 -9.58
C ARG A 179 9.00 12.25 -10.11
N SER A 180 7.81 12.17 -9.50
CA SER A 180 6.79 11.17 -9.84
C SER A 180 5.53 11.79 -10.44
N LEU A 181 4.97 11.15 -11.47
CA LEU A 181 3.70 11.52 -12.09
C LEU A 181 2.65 10.43 -11.83
N PHE A 182 1.40 10.87 -11.63
CA PHE A 182 0.26 9.98 -11.33
C PHE A 182 -0.95 10.33 -12.21
N PRO A 183 -0.91 10.01 -13.52
CA PRO A 183 -1.87 10.56 -14.48
C PRO A 183 -3.32 10.13 -14.24
N VAL A 184 -3.52 8.95 -13.64
CA VAL A 184 -4.86 8.42 -13.31
C VAL A 184 -5.41 8.94 -11.99
N GLY A 185 -4.63 9.70 -11.21
CA GLY A 185 -5.06 10.24 -9.92
C GLY A 185 -6.24 11.20 -9.98
N ASP A 186 -6.42 11.88 -11.12
CA ASP A 186 -7.52 12.81 -11.39
C ASP A 186 -8.73 12.14 -12.04
N LEU A 187 -8.70 10.82 -12.25
CA LEU A 187 -9.75 10.07 -12.92
C LEU A 187 -10.42 9.07 -11.98
N GLU A 188 -11.71 8.85 -12.21
CA GLU A 188 -12.39 7.71 -11.61
C GLU A 188 -12.01 6.40 -12.33
N LYS A 189 -12.01 5.27 -11.62
CA LYS A 189 -11.67 3.98 -12.23
C LYS A 189 -12.50 3.62 -13.47
N PRO A 190 -13.83 3.89 -13.53
CA PRO A 190 -14.61 3.65 -14.74
C PRO A 190 -14.11 4.46 -15.94
N GLU A 191 -13.67 5.69 -15.72
CA GLU A 191 -13.15 6.56 -16.77
C GLU A 191 -11.82 6.03 -17.34
N VAL A 192 -10.94 5.55 -16.47
CA VAL A 192 -9.70 4.87 -16.88
C VAL A 192 -10.01 3.67 -17.77
N ARG A 193 -11.00 2.84 -17.41
CA ARG A 193 -11.40 1.70 -18.25
C ARG A 193 -12.01 2.15 -19.58
N ARG A 194 -12.84 3.19 -19.59
CA ARG A 194 -13.41 3.76 -20.82
C ARG A 194 -12.31 4.21 -21.79
N ILE A 195 -11.31 4.95 -21.30
CA ILE A 195 -10.17 5.39 -22.11
C ILE A 195 -9.43 4.19 -22.70
N ALA A 196 -9.16 3.16 -21.89
CA ALA A 196 -8.49 1.96 -22.38
C ALA A 196 -9.28 1.23 -23.48
N GLU A 197 -10.60 1.17 -23.36
CA GLU A 197 -11.49 0.58 -24.39
C GLU A 197 -11.49 1.42 -25.67
N GLU A 198 -11.54 2.75 -25.57
CA GLU A 198 -11.52 3.67 -26.72
C GLU A 198 -10.21 3.63 -27.50
N GLN A 199 -9.10 3.41 -26.80
CA GLN A 199 -7.79 3.25 -27.41
C GLN A 199 -7.50 1.80 -27.85
N ASP A 200 -8.47 0.89 -27.67
CA ASP A 200 -8.35 -0.53 -28.03
C ASP A 200 -7.09 -1.17 -27.42
N LEU A 201 -6.87 -0.90 -26.12
CA LEU A 201 -5.76 -1.47 -25.36
C LEU A 201 -6.13 -2.88 -24.88
N ILE A 202 -5.23 -3.84 -25.04
CA ILE A 202 -5.43 -5.24 -24.62
C ILE A 202 -5.81 -5.36 -23.13
N THR A 203 -5.31 -4.45 -22.30
CA THR A 203 -5.54 -4.42 -20.86
C THR A 203 -6.92 -3.88 -20.45
N ALA A 204 -7.72 -3.34 -21.37
CA ALA A 204 -8.96 -2.62 -21.04
C ALA A 204 -9.95 -3.43 -20.18
N LYS A 205 -10.09 -4.73 -20.48
CA LYS A 205 -10.97 -5.67 -19.76
C LYS A 205 -10.25 -6.51 -18.71
N LYS A 206 -8.94 -6.31 -18.53
CA LYS A 206 -8.15 -7.04 -17.54
C LYS A 206 -8.62 -6.67 -16.13
N LYS A 207 -8.71 -7.67 -15.26
CA LYS A 207 -9.07 -7.45 -13.85
C LYS A 207 -7.95 -6.72 -13.14
N ASP A 208 -8.31 -5.95 -12.11
CA ASP A 208 -7.32 -5.31 -11.25
C ASP A 208 -6.53 -6.39 -10.51
N SER A 209 -5.21 -6.18 -10.37
CA SER A 209 -4.37 -7.08 -9.58
C SER A 209 -4.81 -7.07 -8.12
N THR A 210 -4.97 -8.27 -7.56
CA THR A 210 -5.34 -8.56 -6.18
C THR A 210 -4.22 -9.36 -5.52
N GLY A 211 -4.12 -9.29 -4.19
CA GLY A 211 -3.05 -9.96 -3.43
C GLY A 211 -1.83 -9.08 -3.20
N ILE A 212 -0.70 -9.69 -2.86
CA ILE A 212 0.55 -8.99 -2.54
C ILE A 212 1.21 -8.53 -3.84
N CYS A 213 1.69 -7.28 -3.90
CA CYS A 213 2.34 -6.73 -5.08
C CYS A 213 3.49 -7.63 -5.55
N PHE A 214 3.51 -7.93 -6.86
CA PHE A 214 4.46 -8.82 -7.55
C PHE A 214 4.37 -10.33 -7.26
N ILE A 215 3.70 -10.74 -6.18
CA ILE A 215 3.47 -12.17 -5.86
C ILE A 215 2.09 -12.64 -6.38
N GLY A 216 1.09 -11.74 -6.45
CA GLY A 216 -0.24 -12.01 -7.00
C GLY A 216 -1.24 -12.65 -6.02
N GLU A 217 -2.40 -13.06 -6.54
CA GLU A 217 -3.50 -13.61 -5.74
C GLU A 217 -3.30 -15.10 -5.45
N ARG A 218 -3.20 -15.45 -4.17
CA ARG A 218 -3.03 -16.84 -3.71
C ARG A 218 -3.58 -17.01 -2.29
N LYS A 219 -3.76 -18.27 -1.88
CA LYS A 219 -4.10 -18.59 -0.49
C LYS A 219 -2.94 -18.20 0.42
N PHE A 220 -3.12 -17.10 1.15
CA PHE A 220 -2.09 -16.50 1.99
C PHE A 220 -1.48 -17.49 3.01
N THR A 221 -2.31 -18.36 3.59
CA THR A 221 -1.86 -19.39 4.54
C THR A 221 -0.88 -20.38 3.90
N ASP A 222 -1.20 -20.82 2.68
CA ASP A 222 -0.41 -21.83 1.98
C ASP A 222 0.91 -21.22 1.53
N PHE A 223 0.87 -19.96 1.08
CA PHE A 223 2.06 -19.17 0.74
C PHE A 223 2.99 -19.00 1.94
N LEU A 224 2.48 -18.46 3.06
CA LEU A 224 3.31 -18.16 4.22
C LEU A 224 3.90 -19.43 4.87
N SER A 225 3.19 -20.56 4.79
CA SER A 225 3.66 -21.85 5.32
C SER A 225 4.91 -22.41 4.64
N ARG A 226 5.27 -21.91 3.44
CA ARG A 226 6.52 -22.27 2.75
C ARG A 226 7.75 -21.69 3.47
N TYR A 227 7.59 -20.57 4.18
CA TYR A 227 8.70 -19.81 4.77
C TYR A 227 8.70 -19.83 6.30
N LEU A 228 7.52 -19.86 6.92
CA LEU A 228 7.37 -19.87 8.38
C LEU A 228 6.72 -21.17 8.85
N PRO A 229 7.38 -21.93 9.74
CA PRO A 229 6.81 -23.17 10.27
C PRO A 229 5.57 -22.85 11.11
N ALA A 230 4.49 -23.57 10.85
CA ALA A 230 3.27 -23.47 11.62
C ALA A 230 3.46 -24.00 13.05
N GLN A 231 3.05 -23.20 14.04
CA GLN A 231 3.07 -23.57 15.45
C GLN A 231 1.64 -23.55 16.01
N PRO A 232 0.93 -24.68 16.00
CA PRO A 232 -0.42 -24.76 16.54
C PRO A 232 -0.45 -24.41 18.03
N GLY A 233 -1.56 -23.82 18.47
CA GLY A 233 -1.75 -23.36 19.84
C GLY A 233 -3.23 -23.20 20.19
N ASN A 234 -3.52 -22.85 21.44
CA ASN A 234 -4.90 -22.74 21.93
C ASN A 234 -5.54 -21.42 21.52
N ILE A 235 -6.85 -21.45 21.27
CA ILE A 235 -7.69 -20.26 21.26
C ILE A 235 -8.40 -20.19 22.60
N GLU A 236 -8.27 -19.07 23.30
CA GLU A 236 -8.84 -18.85 24.62
C GLU A 236 -9.77 -17.63 24.66
N THR A 237 -10.73 -17.62 25.58
CA THR A 237 -11.41 -16.39 25.98
C THR A 237 -10.51 -15.56 26.90
N PRO A 238 -10.81 -14.26 27.15
CA PRO A 238 -10.06 -13.44 28.10
C PRO A 238 -10.00 -14.02 29.52
N GLU A 239 -10.99 -14.84 29.90
CA GLU A 239 -11.06 -15.53 31.19
C GLU A 239 -10.20 -16.81 31.23
N GLY A 240 -9.47 -17.13 30.15
CA GLY A 240 -8.60 -18.31 30.04
C GLY A 240 -9.33 -19.61 29.70
N LYS A 241 -10.59 -19.55 29.26
CA LYS A 241 -11.32 -20.74 28.82
C LYS A 241 -10.86 -21.11 27.41
N VAL A 242 -10.36 -22.33 27.23
CA VAL A 242 -10.04 -22.87 25.88
C VAL A 242 -11.33 -23.09 25.09
N ILE A 243 -11.38 -22.54 23.88
CA ILE A 243 -12.55 -22.56 22.99
C ILE A 243 -12.28 -23.13 21.59
N GLY A 244 -11.01 -23.43 21.30
CA GLY A 244 -10.57 -24.03 20.04
C GLY A 244 -9.05 -24.08 19.94
N GLU A 245 -8.56 -24.38 18.75
CA GLU A 245 -7.13 -24.40 18.42
C GLU A 245 -6.87 -23.60 17.14
N HIS A 246 -5.75 -22.91 17.07
CA HIS A 246 -5.27 -22.23 15.87
C HIS A 246 -4.12 -22.99 15.22
N ARG A 247 -3.91 -22.77 13.92
CA ARG A 247 -2.78 -23.38 13.18
C ARG A 247 -1.47 -22.60 13.31
N GLY A 248 -1.53 -21.38 13.82
CA GLY A 248 -0.37 -20.52 14.09
C GLY A 248 -0.79 -19.07 14.21
N LEU A 249 -0.19 -18.33 15.15
CA LEU A 249 -0.57 -16.93 15.44
C LEU A 249 -0.35 -15.99 14.25
N MET A 250 0.59 -16.31 13.36
CA MET A 250 0.88 -15.52 12.16
C MET A 250 -0.24 -15.56 11.12
N TYR A 251 -1.15 -16.54 11.17
CA TYR A 251 -2.32 -16.61 10.26
C TYR A 251 -3.52 -15.79 10.73
N HIS A 252 -3.40 -15.13 11.87
CA HIS A 252 -4.46 -14.35 12.48
C HIS A 252 -4.08 -12.88 12.54
N THR A 253 -5.05 -11.99 12.51
CA THR A 253 -4.87 -10.55 12.68
C THR A 253 -5.93 -10.03 13.66
N LEU A 254 -5.64 -8.97 14.41
CA LEU A 254 -6.62 -8.42 15.36
C LEU A 254 -7.89 -7.99 14.62
N GLY A 255 -9.05 -8.23 15.23
CA GLY A 255 -10.36 -8.03 14.61
C GLY A 255 -10.75 -9.05 13.54
N GLN A 256 -9.93 -10.08 13.27
CA GLN A 256 -10.27 -11.14 12.33
C GLN A 256 -11.43 -11.99 12.85
N ARG A 257 -12.48 -12.12 12.04
CA ARG A 257 -13.64 -12.99 12.29
C ARG A 257 -13.51 -14.38 11.66
N LYS A 258 -13.04 -14.44 10.41
CA LYS A 258 -12.99 -15.69 9.62
C LYS A 258 -11.77 -16.53 10.01
N GLY A 259 -11.86 -17.84 9.84
CA GLY A 259 -10.73 -18.76 10.07
C GLY A 259 -10.48 -19.15 11.53
N LEU A 260 -11.34 -18.73 12.47
CA LEU A 260 -11.29 -19.19 13.86
C LEU A 260 -11.90 -20.58 14.03
N HIS A 261 -12.83 -20.98 13.15
CA HIS A 261 -13.51 -22.28 13.19
C HIS A 261 -14.18 -22.64 14.53
N ILE A 262 -14.55 -21.64 15.33
CA ILE A 262 -15.29 -21.79 16.58
C ILE A 262 -16.78 -21.87 16.27
N GLY A 263 -17.35 -23.08 16.33
CA GLY A 263 -18.79 -23.32 16.17
C GLY A 263 -19.54 -23.35 17.50
N GLY A 264 -20.82 -22.98 17.48
CA GLY A 264 -21.72 -22.83 18.64
C GLY A 264 -21.43 -23.80 19.80
N GLN A 265 -20.84 -23.26 20.88
CA GLN A 265 -20.54 -24.02 22.07
C GLN A 265 -21.82 -24.33 22.84
N LYS A 266 -22.17 -25.62 22.96
CA LYS A 266 -23.22 -26.06 23.89
C LYS A 266 -22.82 -25.64 25.31
N GLY A 267 -23.63 -24.74 25.91
CA GLY A 267 -23.40 -24.21 27.26
C GLY A 267 -22.67 -22.86 27.32
N GLY A 268 -22.35 -22.23 26.19
CA GLY A 268 -21.77 -20.88 26.16
C GLY A 268 -22.84 -19.80 26.20
N GLY A 269 -23.35 -19.45 27.39
CA GLY A 269 -24.04 -18.18 27.69
C GLY A 269 -25.26 -17.73 26.85
N GLY A 270 -25.67 -18.47 25.82
CA GLY A 270 -26.77 -18.10 24.91
C GLY A 270 -26.45 -16.99 23.89
N ASN A 271 -25.21 -16.52 23.76
CA ASN A 271 -24.88 -15.46 22.80
C ASN A 271 -24.43 -16.03 21.46
N GLU A 272 -25.20 -15.78 20.39
CA GLU A 272 -24.94 -16.21 19.01
C GLU A 272 -23.98 -15.28 18.25
N ASP A 273 -23.44 -14.27 18.94
CA ASP A 273 -22.51 -13.32 18.35
C ASP A 273 -21.23 -13.99 17.79
N PRO A 274 -20.73 -13.51 16.64
CA PRO A 274 -19.52 -14.06 16.04
C PRO A 274 -18.28 -13.78 16.90
N TRP A 275 -17.30 -14.68 16.80
CA TRP A 275 -15.99 -14.55 17.45
C TRP A 275 -15.02 -13.69 16.62
N TYR A 276 -14.19 -12.92 17.32
CA TYR A 276 -13.16 -12.05 16.77
C TYR A 276 -11.85 -12.23 17.54
N VAL A 277 -10.72 -12.15 16.84
CA VAL A 277 -9.39 -12.11 17.48
C VAL A 277 -9.23 -10.77 18.22
N ALA A 278 -8.98 -10.83 19.53
CA ALA A 278 -8.74 -9.65 20.35
C ALA A 278 -7.24 -9.41 20.62
N GLU A 279 -6.47 -10.48 20.80
CA GLU A 279 -5.07 -10.39 21.18
C GLU A 279 -4.30 -11.66 20.78
N LYS A 280 -2.98 -11.55 20.68
CA LYS A 280 -2.05 -12.66 20.45
C LYS A 280 -1.03 -12.66 21.57
N ASP A 281 -0.97 -13.75 22.32
CA ASP A 281 0.09 -13.99 23.30
C ASP A 281 1.15 -14.89 22.68
N LEU A 282 2.24 -14.27 22.23
CA LEU A 282 3.35 -14.96 21.59
C LEU A 282 4.16 -15.83 22.56
N ASN A 283 4.22 -15.44 23.84
CA ASN A 283 4.99 -16.17 24.85
C ASN A 283 4.30 -17.49 25.20
N ARG A 284 2.97 -17.47 25.29
CA ARG A 284 2.16 -18.67 25.56
C ARG A 284 1.72 -19.41 24.31
N ASN A 285 1.92 -18.83 23.12
CA ASN A 285 1.35 -19.29 21.85
C ASN A 285 -0.19 -19.47 21.94
N VAL A 286 -0.87 -18.41 22.40
CA VAL A 286 -2.33 -18.39 22.62
C VAL A 286 -2.98 -17.26 21.82
N LEU A 287 -4.07 -17.57 21.13
CA LEU A 287 -4.92 -16.59 20.45
C LEU A 287 -6.10 -16.25 21.36
N ILE A 288 -6.24 -14.99 21.75
CA ILE A 288 -7.38 -14.56 22.58
C ILE A 288 -8.49 -14.11 21.65
N ALA A 289 -9.69 -14.66 21.83
CA ALA A 289 -10.87 -14.31 21.04
C ALA A 289 -12.05 -13.90 21.92
N VAL A 290 -12.88 -13.00 21.38
CA VAL A 290 -14.05 -12.41 22.05
C VAL A 290 -15.26 -12.45 21.15
N GLN A 291 -16.47 -12.44 21.72
CA GLN A 291 -17.72 -12.36 20.96
C GLN A 291 -18.17 -10.90 20.77
N GLY A 292 -18.70 -10.61 19.58
CA GLY A 292 -19.26 -9.30 19.24
C GLY A 292 -18.22 -8.32 18.70
N GLY A 293 -18.55 -7.66 17.57
CA GLY A 293 -17.63 -6.73 16.89
C GLY A 293 -17.32 -5.45 17.69
N GLU A 294 -18.13 -5.16 18.71
CA GLU A 294 -18.03 -3.98 19.56
C GLU A 294 -17.41 -4.29 20.94
N HIS A 295 -16.87 -5.50 21.13
CA HIS A 295 -16.31 -5.91 22.41
C HIS A 295 -15.21 -4.94 22.88
N PRO A 296 -15.17 -4.52 24.16
CA PRO A 296 -14.20 -3.53 24.66
C PRO A 296 -12.73 -3.89 24.36
N LEU A 297 -12.36 -5.17 24.45
CA LEU A 297 -11.00 -5.64 24.11
C LEU A 297 -10.62 -5.47 22.64
N LEU A 298 -11.57 -5.24 21.73
CA LEU A 298 -11.26 -4.91 20.33
C LEU A 298 -11.01 -3.41 20.13
N LYS A 299 -11.45 -2.58 21.06
CA LYS A 299 -11.39 -1.12 20.98
C LYS A 299 -10.08 -0.60 21.55
N SER A 300 -9.57 0.46 20.92
CA SER A 300 -8.40 1.20 21.38
C SER A 300 -8.74 2.69 21.36
N ALA A 301 -8.35 3.43 22.39
CA ALA A 301 -8.52 4.88 22.45
C ALA A 301 -7.49 5.61 21.59
N GLY A 302 -6.40 4.92 21.25
CA GLY A 302 -5.32 5.48 20.45
C GLY A 302 -4.30 4.43 20.03
N LEU A 303 -3.15 4.90 19.55
CA LEU A 303 -2.01 4.08 19.19
C LEU A 303 -0.69 4.80 19.43
N ILE A 304 0.39 4.03 19.47
CA ILE A 304 1.76 4.51 19.33
C ILE A 304 2.27 4.10 17.96
N ALA A 305 2.80 5.04 17.20
CA ALA A 305 3.42 4.78 15.91
C ALA A 305 4.90 5.14 15.92
N SER A 306 5.70 4.31 15.25
CA SER A 306 7.13 4.51 15.02
C SER A 306 7.46 4.47 13.52
N GLN A 307 8.75 4.49 13.15
CA GLN A 307 9.21 4.43 11.76
C GLN A 307 8.53 5.51 10.89
N LEU A 308 8.56 6.74 11.41
CA LEU A 308 7.79 7.85 10.87
C LEU A 308 8.37 8.34 9.54
N HIS A 309 7.48 8.56 8.58
CA HIS A 309 7.79 9.16 7.30
C HIS A 309 6.79 10.27 7.01
N TRP A 310 7.27 11.51 6.98
CA TRP A 310 6.48 12.68 6.61
C TRP A 310 6.80 13.11 5.19
N VAL A 311 5.79 13.40 4.37
CA VAL A 311 5.99 13.72 2.95
C VAL A 311 6.90 14.94 2.79
N ASP A 312 6.68 15.99 3.57
CA ASP A 312 7.52 17.18 3.61
C ASP A 312 8.91 16.96 4.27
N ARG A 313 9.13 15.80 4.90
CA ARG A 313 10.31 15.44 5.70
C ARG A 313 10.53 16.34 6.91
N GLN A 314 9.46 16.93 7.44
CA GLN A 314 9.48 17.70 8.67
C GLN A 314 8.86 16.89 9.82
N THR A 315 9.61 16.75 10.91
CA THR A 315 9.11 16.05 12.10
C THR A 315 8.07 16.91 12.81
N ILE A 316 6.95 16.30 13.18
CA ILE A 316 5.92 16.94 14.01
C ILE A 316 6.48 17.10 15.43
N THR A 317 6.59 18.34 15.90
CA THR A 317 7.15 18.70 17.22
C THR A 317 6.11 19.26 18.19
N GLU A 318 4.92 19.59 17.70
CA GLU A 318 3.79 20.06 18.49
C GLU A 318 2.54 19.22 18.21
N PRO A 319 1.55 19.19 19.12
CA PRO A 319 0.32 18.46 18.88
C PRO A 319 -0.39 18.91 17.60
N LEU A 320 -0.77 17.96 16.75
CA LEU A 320 -1.38 18.21 15.46
C LEU A 320 -2.75 17.55 15.35
N ARG A 321 -3.76 18.36 15.02
CA ARG A 321 -5.12 17.88 14.73
C ARG A 321 -5.22 17.44 13.27
N CYS A 322 -5.61 16.19 13.03
CA CYS A 322 -5.72 15.64 11.68
C CYS A 322 -6.68 14.43 11.63
N THR A 323 -6.71 13.71 10.50
CA THR A 323 -7.34 12.39 10.42
C THR A 323 -6.31 11.30 10.20
N VAL A 324 -6.63 10.07 10.60
CA VAL A 324 -5.78 8.89 10.43
C VAL A 324 -6.54 7.72 9.81
N LYS A 325 -5.85 6.94 8.98
CA LYS A 325 -6.26 5.59 8.57
C LYS A 325 -5.32 4.58 9.21
N THR A 326 -5.88 3.57 9.88
CA THR A 326 -5.12 2.46 10.49
C THR A 326 -5.11 1.20 9.62
N ARG A 327 -5.84 1.24 8.51
CA ARG A 327 -5.84 0.23 7.44
C ARG A 327 -6.36 0.83 6.13
N TYR A 328 -6.00 0.19 5.01
CA TYR A 328 -6.48 0.59 3.69
C TYR A 328 -8.02 0.54 3.61
N ARG A 329 -8.63 1.52 2.92
CA ARG A 329 -10.10 1.72 2.78
C ARG A 329 -10.88 1.95 4.06
N GLN A 330 -10.22 2.17 5.19
CA GLN A 330 -10.91 2.72 6.36
C GLN A 330 -11.40 4.14 6.04
N GLN A 331 -12.53 4.52 6.64
CA GLN A 331 -12.91 5.93 6.74
C GLN A 331 -11.90 6.67 7.60
N ASP A 332 -11.80 7.97 7.36
CA ASP A 332 -10.92 8.84 8.14
C ASP A 332 -11.38 8.91 9.59
N ILE A 333 -10.44 8.69 10.51
CA ILE A 333 -10.69 8.79 11.95
C ILE A 333 -10.14 10.13 12.43
N PRO A 334 -10.98 11.04 12.96
CA PRO A 334 -10.51 12.25 13.62
C PRO A 334 -9.60 11.89 14.81
N CYS A 335 -8.43 12.52 14.85
CA CYS A 335 -7.43 12.23 15.87
C CYS A 335 -6.52 13.43 16.16
N THR A 336 -5.80 13.34 17.27
CA THR A 336 -4.74 14.27 17.64
C THR A 336 -3.43 13.50 17.76
N ILE A 337 -2.42 13.95 17.02
CA ILE A 337 -1.04 13.48 17.15
C ILE A 337 -0.39 14.24 18.29
N GLU A 338 0.23 13.52 19.22
CA GLU A 338 1.06 14.02 20.32
C GLU A 338 2.48 13.47 20.12
N PRO A 339 3.47 14.32 19.78
CA PRO A 339 4.84 13.85 19.62
C PRO A 339 5.42 13.37 20.96
N ILE A 340 6.08 12.21 20.94
CA ILE A 340 6.80 11.68 22.11
C ILE A 340 8.28 12.02 21.97
N ASP A 341 8.87 11.67 20.82
CA ASP A 341 10.25 11.93 20.45
C ASP A 341 10.38 11.98 18.91
N GLU A 342 11.60 12.07 18.39
CA GLU A 342 11.86 12.16 16.94
C GLU A 342 11.37 10.95 16.13
N ASN A 343 11.25 9.78 16.78
CA ASN A 343 10.92 8.52 16.13
C ASN A 343 9.52 8.01 16.49
N ASN A 344 8.89 8.56 17.53
CA ASN A 344 7.65 8.04 18.07
C ASN A 344 6.60 9.13 18.25
N ILE A 345 5.37 8.81 17.85
CA ILE A 345 4.19 9.63 18.13
C ILE A 345 3.13 8.81 18.85
N LYS A 346 2.38 9.50 19.70
CA LYS A 346 1.12 9.02 20.26
C LYS A 346 -0.02 9.61 19.47
N VAL A 347 -1.00 8.80 19.12
CA VAL A 347 -2.19 9.23 18.39
C VAL A 347 -3.41 8.91 19.21
N MET A 348 -4.17 9.92 19.59
CA MET A 348 -5.41 9.79 20.33
C MET A 348 -6.59 9.98 19.39
N PHE A 349 -7.47 8.98 19.30
CA PHE A 349 -8.70 9.10 18.53
C PHE A 349 -9.75 9.87 19.32
N ASP A 350 -10.66 10.54 18.61
CA ASP A 350 -11.85 11.13 19.24
C ASP A 350 -12.79 10.08 19.81
N GLU A 351 -12.92 8.98 19.09
CA GLU A 351 -13.76 7.84 19.45
C GLU A 351 -12.95 6.54 19.36
N PRO A 352 -13.13 5.60 20.31
CA PRO A 352 -12.40 4.34 20.30
C PRO A 352 -12.57 3.55 18.99
N GLN A 353 -11.45 3.07 18.45
CA GLN A 353 -11.42 2.36 17.17
C GLN A 353 -11.21 0.86 17.35
N VAL A 354 -11.91 0.08 16.54
CA VAL A 354 -11.83 -1.39 16.54
C VAL A 354 -10.63 -1.86 15.71
N ALA A 355 -9.92 -2.86 16.23
CA ALA A 355 -8.89 -3.63 15.51
C ALA A 355 -7.66 -2.83 15.05
N VAL A 356 -7.23 -1.85 15.86
CA VAL A 356 -5.90 -1.25 15.72
C VAL A 356 -4.85 -2.35 15.87
N THR A 357 -4.07 -2.58 14.81
CA THR A 357 -3.22 -3.77 14.70
C THR A 357 -1.75 -3.39 14.59
N PRO A 358 -0.90 -3.79 15.53
CA PRO A 358 0.55 -3.61 15.41
C PRO A 358 1.14 -4.24 14.15
N GLY A 359 2.04 -3.50 13.49
CA GLY A 359 2.65 -3.82 12.20
C GLY A 359 1.89 -3.26 10.99
N GLN A 360 0.61 -2.90 11.13
CA GLN A 360 -0.07 -2.08 10.12
C GLN A 360 0.44 -0.64 10.16
N SER A 361 0.10 0.14 9.13
CA SER A 361 0.47 1.55 9.07
C SER A 361 -0.64 2.46 9.57
N ALA A 362 -0.25 3.52 10.26
CA ALA A 362 -1.08 4.67 10.56
C ALA A 362 -0.70 5.79 9.57
N VAL A 363 -1.63 6.19 8.70
CA VAL A 363 -1.40 7.22 7.68
C VAL A 363 -2.26 8.43 7.98
N PHE A 364 -1.64 9.60 8.03
CA PHE A 364 -2.24 10.85 8.48
C PHE A 364 -2.57 11.78 7.31
N TYR A 365 -3.70 12.48 7.45
CA TYR A 365 -4.20 13.36 6.42
C TYR A 365 -4.68 14.69 7.01
N SER A 366 -4.45 15.76 6.25
CA SER A 366 -5.12 17.05 6.43
C SER A 366 -5.97 17.29 5.20
N GLN A 367 -7.29 17.06 5.34
CA GLN A 367 -8.22 17.06 4.20
C GLN A 367 -7.75 16.06 3.11
N ASP A 368 -7.41 16.58 1.92
CA ASP A 368 -6.92 15.78 0.80
C ASP A 368 -5.40 15.56 0.84
N VAL A 369 -4.66 16.26 1.69
CA VAL A 369 -3.20 16.14 1.77
C VAL A 369 -2.83 14.94 2.61
N CYS A 370 -2.06 14.01 2.05
CA CYS A 370 -1.39 12.97 2.82
C CYS A 370 -0.14 13.58 3.48
N LEU A 371 -0.16 13.65 4.81
CA LEU A 371 0.94 14.23 5.58
C LEU A 371 2.12 13.26 5.67
N GLY A 372 1.82 11.96 5.68
CA GLY A 372 2.79 10.90 5.97
C GLY A 372 2.17 9.83 6.86
N GLY A 373 3.01 9.08 7.56
CA GLY A 373 2.57 7.96 8.38
C GLY A 373 3.70 7.27 9.12
N GLY A 374 3.35 6.18 9.79
CA GLY A 374 4.29 5.31 10.48
C GLY A 374 3.72 3.93 10.70
N ILE A 375 4.51 3.06 11.34
CA ILE A 375 4.12 1.71 11.72
C ILE A 375 3.53 1.73 13.13
N ILE A 376 2.36 1.10 13.28
CA ILE A 376 1.70 0.94 14.57
C ILE A 376 2.51 -0.04 15.42
N GLU A 377 3.03 0.43 16.56
CA GLU A 377 3.77 -0.39 17.53
C GLU A 377 2.85 -0.93 18.62
N ALA A 378 1.96 -0.08 19.13
CA ALA A 378 1.09 -0.42 20.25
C ALA A 378 -0.28 0.24 20.12
N ARG A 379 -1.26 -0.38 20.77
CA ARG A 379 -2.61 0.15 21.02
C ARG A 379 -2.66 0.81 22.40
N ILE A 380 -3.51 1.83 22.54
CA ILE A 380 -3.76 2.54 23.80
C ILE A 380 -5.15 2.21 24.32
#